data_AF-A0A6G0HJI5-F1
#
_entry.id   AF-A0A6G0HJI5-F1
#
_cell.length_a   1.000
_cell.length_b   1.000
_cell.length_c   1.000
_cell.angle_alpha   90.00
_cell.angle_beta   90.00
_cell.angle_gamma   90.00
#
_symmetry.space_group_name_H-M   'P 1'
#
loop_
_entity.id
_entity.type
_entity.pdbx_description
1 polymer ?
#
loop_
_entity_poly.entity_id
_entity_poly.type
_entity_poly.pdbx_seq_one_letter_code
_entity_poly.pdbx_strand_id
1 'polypeptide(L)'
;MNVTILWFVLLFCGLILAQDNGNATETEKLNETRSCNPDMCDLLLEFGAMIEKLRTMETRLADTETRLADSETRLADSETRLADSETRLADSETRLADSETRLADSETRLADSETRLADSENQILELQNKGHHFGHCMNFTMKILAVSVLLVAMMALALATEEEDGLELIAAIQGGNLASVHNKGENDQFWALALKKTTWIGFSDAQQEKHWFWIDGTAFNYKNWCSGQPNNGRNSEHCAVLWKGCWHDYHCVHHRFPYICGRAPQ
;
A
#
# COMPACT_ATOMS: atom_id res chain seq x y z
N MET A 1 -36.84 63.70 49.64
CA MET A 1 -36.59 64.89 48.79
C MET A 1 -35.40 64.58 47.89
N ASN A 2 -35.40 64.60 46.55
CA ASN A 2 -36.38 65.07 45.57
C ASN A 2 -35.92 64.68 44.15
N VAL A 3 -35.65 63.40 43.84
CA VAL A 3 -35.27 62.99 42.47
C VAL A 3 -36.50 63.03 41.53
N THR A 4 -37.67 62.65 42.05
CA THR A 4 -38.95 62.82 41.37
C THR A 4 -39.30 64.30 41.15
N ILE A 5 -39.04 65.18 42.12
CA ILE A 5 -39.29 66.62 41.97
C ILE A 5 -38.30 67.26 40.99
N LEU A 6 -37.04 66.82 40.92
CA LEU A 6 -36.07 67.30 39.92
C LEU A 6 -36.48 66.88 38.49
N TRP A 7 -37.00 65.67 38.32
CA TRP A 7 -37.59 65.21 37.06
C TRP A 7 -38.83 66.02 36.68
N PHE A 8 -39.71 66.32 37.64
CA PHE A 8 -40.87 67.18 37.39
C PHE A 8 -40.48 68.62 37.03
N VAL A 9 -39.45 69.21 37.66
CA VAL A 9 -38.97 70.56 37.32
C VAL A 9 -38.33 70.61 35.93
N LEU A 10 -37.56 69.58 35.53
CA LEU A 10 -36.97 69.51 34.18
C LEU A 10 -38.02 69.28 33.09
N LEU A 11 -39.06 68.49 33.37
CA LEU A 11 -40.19 68.27 32.44
C LEU A 11 -41.08 69.52 32.32
N PHE A 12 -41.28 70.28 33.41
CA PHE A 12 -42.01 71.55 33.39
C PHE A 12 -41.19 72.72 32.82
N CYS A 13 -39.87 72.78 33.00
CA CYS A 13 -39.02 73.77 32.33
C CYS A 13 -38.88 73.49 30.82
N GLY A 14 -38.91 72.21 30.39
CA GLY A 14 -38.91 71.82 28.98
C GLY A 14 -40.20 72.15 28.22
N LEU A 15 -41.36 72.11 28.89
CA LEU A 15 -42.65 72.50 28.28
C LEU A 15 -42.89 74.02 28.25
N ILE A 16 -42.28 74.79 29.16
CA ILE A 16 -42.43 76.27 29.20
C ILE A 16 -41.52 76.96 28.16
N LEU A 17 -40.45 76.32 27.69
CA LEU A 17 -39.62 76.81 26.57
C LEU A 17 -40.11 76.35 25.18
N ALA A 18 -41.19 75.57 25.11
CA ALA A 18 -41.70 75.01 23.85
C ALA A 18 -43.00 75.66 23.33
N GLN A 19 -43.64 76.56 24.10
CA GLN A 19 -44.82 77.30 23.63
C GLN A 19 -44.84 78.71 24.21
N ASP A 20 -44.18 79.64 23.53
CA ASP A 20 -44.67 81.01 23.46
C ASP A 20 -44.71 81.47 22.00
N ASN A 21 -45.90 81.97 21.63
CA ASN A 21 -46.32 82.62 20.39
C ASN A 21 -46.39 81.73 19.14
N GLY A 22 -47.55 81.41 18.58
CA GLY A 22 -48.86 82.04 18.72
C GLY A 22 -49.57 81.83 17.38
N ASN A 23 -50.65 81.05 17.40
CA ASN A 23 -51.56 80.96 16.26
C ASN A 23 -52.37 82.27 16.21
N ALA A 24 -52.22 83.07 15.16
CA ALA A 24 -53.16 84.15 14.87
C ALA A 24 -53.22 84.39 13.34
N THR A 25 -54.34 83.95 12.78
CA THR A 25 -54.84 84.31 11.47
C THR A 25 -55.10 85.82 11.37
N GLU A 26 -54.68 86.36 10.22
CA GLU A 26 -55.22 87.50 9.47
C GLU A 26 -55.07 88.96 9.98
N THR A 27 -54.72 89.79 8.99
CA THR A 27 -54.83 91.26 8.88
C THR A 27 -54.01 92.11 9.84
N GLU A 28 -52.97 92.79 9.33
CA GLU A 28 -53.07 94.20 8.90
C GLU A 28 -51.67 94.72 8.50
N LYS A 29 -51.59 95.39 7.34
CA LYS A 29 -50.39 96.08 6.89
C LYS A 29 -50.09 97.23 7.86
N LEU A 30 -48.94 97.21 8.53
CA LEU A 30 -48.29 98.44 8.97
C LEU A 30 -46.80 98.43 8.60
N ASN A 31 -46.56 99.25 7.59
CA ASN A 31 -45.30 99.67 7.05
C ASN A 31 -44.57 100.52 8.10
N GLU A 32 -43.53 99.99 8.73
CA GLU A 32 -42.57 100.82 9.48
C GLU A 32 -41.15 100.43 9.08
N THR A 33 -40.63 101.19 8.11
CA THR A 33 -39.25 101.13 7.62
C THR A 33 -38.33 101.61 8.74
N ARG A 34 -37.83 100.68 9.56
CA ARG A 34 -36.71 100.98 10.45
C ARG A 34 -35.43 101.04 9.61
N SER A 35 -35.03 102.27 9.31
CA SER A 35 -33.77 102.63 8.66
C SER A 35 -32.60 101.89 9.32
N CYS A 36 -31.99 100.98 8.58
CA CYS A 36 -30.67 100.44 8.87
C CYS A 36 -29.66 101.35 8.17
N ASN A 37 -28.63 101.83 8.88
CA ASN A 37 -27.51 102.51 8.25
C ASN A 37 -26.87 101.52 7.24
N PRO A 38 -26.67 101.86 5.96
CA PRO A 38 -26.22 100.92 4.92
C PRO A 38 -24.99 100.08 5.31
N ASP A 39 -24.01 100.67 6.01
CA ASP A 39 -22.81 99.97 6.48
C ASP A 39 -23.10 98.87 7.52
N MET A 40 -24.14 99.03 8.34
CA MET A 40 -24.51 98.06 9.37
C MET A 40 -25.28 96.87 8.78
N CYS A 41 -26.02 97.09 7.70
CA CYS A 41 -26.78 96.03 7.02
C CYS A 41 -25.89 95.13 6.14
N ASP A 42 -24.86 95.69 5.50
CA ASP A 42 -23.88 94.91 4.75
C ASP A 42 -23.05 94.01 5.68
N LEU A 43 -22.63 94.56 6.82
CA LEU A 43 -21.95 93.80 7.87
C LEU A 43 -22.81 92.64 8.41
N LEU A 44 -24.12 92.87 8.65
CA LEU A 44 -25.03 91.82 9.10
C LEU A 44 -25.24 90.70 8.05
N LEU A 45 -25.22 91.04 6.76
CA LEU A 45 -25.27 90.06 5.67
C LEU A 45 -23.99 89.23 5.59
N GLU A 46 -22.81 89.85 5.74
CA GLU A 46 -21.53 89.14 5.80
C GLU A 46 -21.42 88.21 7.02
N PHE A 47 -21.86 88.66 8.19
CA PHE A 47 -21.96 87.82 9.38
C PHE A 47 -22.94 86.66 9.18
N GLY A 48 -24.09 86.89 8.55
CA GLY A 48 -25.04 85.83 8.19
C GLY A 48 -24.44 84.77 7.26
N ALA A 49 -23.73 85.20 6.21
CA ALA A 49 -23.02 84.31 5.29
C ALA A 49 -21.87 83.53 5.99
N MET A 50 -21.20 84.16 6.96
CA MET A 50 -20.17 83.50 7.77
C MET A 50 -20.76 82.43 8.70
N ILE A 51 -21.91 82.71 9.33
CA ILE A 51 -22.62 81.74 10.16
C ILE A 51 -23.04 80.52 9.33
N GLU A 52 -23.51 80.70 8.10
CA GLU A 52 -23.85 79.57 7.22
C GLU A 52 -22.62 78.76 6.78
N LYS A 53 -21.48 79.41 6.52
CA LYS A 53 -20.21 78.71 6.28
C LYS A 53 -19.77 77.90 7.51
N LEU A 54 -19.98 78.45 8.71
CA LEU A 54 -19.66 77.78 9.96
C LEU A 54 -20.55 76.56 10.18
N ARG A 55 -21.87 76.67 9.99
CA ARG A 55 -22.81 75.53 10.00
C ARG A 55 -22.45 74.46 8.98
N THR A 56 -22.03 74.87 7.77
CA THR A 56 -21.58 73.93 6.73
C THR A 56 -20.27 73.23 7.12
N MET A 57 -19.36 73.91 7.83
CA MET A 57 -18.16 73.27 8.35
C MET A 57 -18.48 72.29 9.48
N GLU A 58 -19.41 72.62 10.37
CA GLU A 58 -19.88 71.72 11.44
C GLU A 58 -20.50 70.44 10.86
N THR A 59 -21.35 70.55 9.84
CA THR A 59 -21.95 69.35 9.21
C THR A 59 -20.92 68.50 8.49
N ARG A 60 -19.92 69.11 7.84
CA ARG A 60 -18.81 68.39 7.22
C ARG A 60 -17.91 67.72 8.24
N LEU A 61 -17.68 68.34 9.40
CA LEU A 61 -16.92 67.74 10.49
C LEU A 61 -17.65 66.50 11.03
N ALA A 62 -18.96 66.61 11.26
CA ALA A 62 -19.79 65.48 11.68
C ALA A 62 -19.78 64.33 10.65
N ASP A 63 -19.83 64.61 9.34
CA ASP A 63 -19.68 63.58 8.29
C ASP A 63 -18.28 62.93 8.32
N THR A 64 -17.21 63.70 8.55
CA THR A 64 -15.88 63.12 8.67
C THR A 64 -15.72 62.24 9.91
N GLU A 65 -16.35 62.61 11.03
CA GLU A 65 -16.34 61.81 12.26
C GLU A 65 -17.08 60.48 12.06
N THR A 66 -18.23 60.48 11.39
CA THR A 66 -18.97 59.23 11.11
C THR A 66 -18.20 58.32 10.14
N ARG A 67 -17.56 58.90 9.13
CA ARG A 67 -16.71 58.14 8.19
C ARG A 67 -15.46 57.56 8.85
N LEU A 68 -14.89 58.27 9.83
CA LEU A 68 -13.77 57.77 10.61
C LEU A 68 -14.22 56.59 11.48
N ALA A 69 -15.37 56.70 12.15
CA ALA A 69 -15.94 55.61 12.93
C ALA A 69 -16.26 54.36 12.06
N ASP A 70 -16.80 54.53 10.85
CA ASP A 70 -16.99 53.41 9.90
C ASP A 70 -15.65 52.79 9.45
N SER A 71 -14.62 53.61 9.28
CA SER A 71 -13.29 53.12 8.92
C SER A 71 -12.67 52.31 10.07
N GLU A 72 -12.85 52.75 11.32
CA GLU A 72 -12.40 52.02 12.52
C GLU A 72 -13.11 50.67 12.67
N THR A 73 -14.43 50.61 12.46
CA THR A 73 -15.16 49.33 12.53
C THR A 73 -14.74 48.36 11.44
N ARG A 74 -14.48 48.86 10.22
CA ARG A 74 -13.97 48.03 9.11
C ARG A 74 -12.55 47.52 9.35
N LEU A 75 -11.70 48.31 10.03
CA LEU A 75 -10.38 47.86 10.44
C LEU A 75 -10.50 46.75 11.50
N ALA A 76 -11.37 46.91 12.49
CA ALA A 76 -11.62 45.88 13.50
C ALA A 76 -12.16 44.57 12.87
N ASP A 77 -13.09 44.64 11.91
CA ASP A 77 -13.54 43.47 11.15
C ASP A 77 -12.38 42.81 10.38
N SER A 78 -11.51 43.62 9.77
CA SER A 78 -10.34 43.11 9.06
C SER A 78 -9.35 42.41 9.98
N GLU A 79 -9.11 42.95 11.18
CA GLU A 79 -8.25 42.33 12.22
C GLU A 79 -8.82 41.00 12.70
N THR A 80 -10.12 40.91 12.95
CA THR A 80 -10.76 39.65 13.36
C THR A 80 -10.69 38.58 12.27
N ARG A 81 -10.86 38.96 11.01
CA ARG A 81 -10.70 38.05 9.86
C ARG A 81 -9.28 37.56 9.67
N LEU A 82 -8.28 38.41 9.96
CA LEU A 82 -6.87 38.00 9.95
C LEU A 82 -6.60 37.00 11.08
N ALA A 83 -7.10 37.24 12.28
CA ALA A 83 -6.97 36.31 13.40
C ALA A 83 -7.63 34.94 13.08
N ASP A 84 -8.84 34.92 12.49
CA ASP A 84 -9.46 33.67 12.03
C ASP A 84 -8.58 32.95 10.98
N SER A 85 -8.02 33.70 10.03
CA SER A 85 -7.13 33.14 9.01
C SER A 85 -5.86 32.53 9.62
N GLU A 86 -5.26 33.18 10.61
CA GLU A 86 -4.10 32.65 11.36
C GLU A 86 -4.45 31.35 12.10
N THR A 87 -5.61 31.28 12.76
CA THR A 87 -6.02 30.04 13.45
C THR A 87 -6.27 28.89 12.47
N ARG A 88 -6.82 29.17 11.28
CA ARG A 88 -7.03 28.17 10.22
C ARG A 88 -5.72 27.68 9.61
N LEU A 89 -4.72 28.56 9.51
CA LEU A 89 -3.37 28.16 9.09
C LEU A 89 -2.73 27.24 10.13
N ALA A 90 -2.83 27.58 11.42
CA ALA A 90 -2.33 26.72 12.49
C ALA A 90 -3.01 25.34 12.50
N ASP A 91 -4.34 25.26 12.33
CA ASP A 91 -5.04 23.97 12.18
C ASP A 91 -4.52 23.19 10.96
N SER A 92 -4.31 23.87 9.83
CA SER A 92 -3.79 23.25 8.61
C SER A 92 -2.37 22.71 8.82
N GLU A 93 -1.50 23.43 9.53
CA GLU A 93 -0.15 22.97 9.90
C GLU A 93 -0.20 21.72 10.79
N THR A 94 -1.09 21.68 11.79
CA THR A 94 -1.23 20.50 12.65
C THR A 94 -1.73 19.27 11.89
N ARG A 95 -2.64 19.46 10.92
CA ARG A 95 -3.14 18.39 10.05
C ARG A 95 -2.07 17.86 9.10
N LEU A 96 -1.18 18.73 8.62
CA LEU A 96 -0.03 18.33 7.82
C LEU A 96 0.95 17.51 8.66
N ALA A 97 1.25 17.93 9.89
CA ALA A 97 2.08 17.16 10.81
C ALA A 97 1.48 15.78 11.13
N ASP A 98 0.17 15.68 11.38
CA ASP A 98 -0.50 14.38 11.55
C ASP A 98 -0.37 13.51 10.29
N SER A 99 -0.54 14.10 9.10
CA SER A 99 -0.40 13.39 7.83
C SER A 99 1.03 12.87 7.62
N GLU A 100 2.06 13.65 7.97
CA GLU A 100 3.47 13.22 7.94
C GLU A 100 3.73 12.05 8.88
N THR A 101 3.20 12.09 10.11
CA THR A 101 3.37 10.97 11.05
C THR A 101 2.70 9.69 10.55
N ARG A 102 1.53 9.79 9.91
CA ARG A 102 0.82 8.65 9.31
C ARG A 102 1.54 8.07 8.10
N LEU A 103 2.21 8.92 7.31
CA LEU A 103 3.08 8.47 6.23
C LEU A 103 4.29 7.72 6.78
N ALA A 104 4.94 8.23 7.82
CA ALA A 104 6.04 7.54 8.49
C ALA A 104 5.61 6.18 9.06
N ASP A 105 4.45 6.08 9.73
CA ASP A 105 3.90 4.79 10.19
C ASP A 105 3.67 3.83 9.01
N SER A 106 3.11 4.33 7.91
CA SER A 106 2.89 3.53 6.70
C SER A 106 4.20 3.02 6.09
N GLU A 107 5.26 3.83 6.05
CA GLU A 107 6.60 3.42 5.60
C GLU A 107 7.18 2.31 6.50
N THR A 108 7.05 2.44 7.83
CA THR A 108 7.54 1.39 8.75
C THR A 108 6.78 0.07 8.57
N ARG A 109 5.47 0.12 8.31
CA ARG A 109 4.66 -1.07 8.04
C ARG A 109 4.98 -1.72 6.70
N LEU A 110 5.35 -0.93 5.70
CA LEU A 110 5.84 -1.44 4.43
C LEU A 110 7.19 -2.14 4.61
N ALA A 111 8.12 -1.55 5.37
CA ALA A 111 9.39 -2.19 5.70
C ALA A 111 9.20 -3.52 6.47
N ASP A 112 8.28 -3.59 7.44
CA ASP A 112 7.93 -4.86 8.11
C ASP A 112 7.30 -5.88 7.15
N SER A 113 6.50 -5.41 6.19
CA SER A 113 5.93 -6.29 5.18
C SER A 113 7.00 -6.85 4.23
N GLU A 114 7.99 -6.03 3.85
CA GLU A 114 9.15 -6.45 3.03
C GLU A 114 10.01 -7.48 3.75
N THR A 115 10.31 -7.29 5.04
CA THR A 115 11.08 -8.27 5.82
C THR A 115 10.33 -9.60 5.95
N ARG A 116 9.01 -9.55 6.19
CA ARG A 116 8.18 -10.77 6.24
C ARG A 116 8.08 -11.48 4.90
N LEU A 117 8.06 -10.74 3.80
CA LEU A 117 8.13 -11.31 2.45
C LEU A 117 9.49 -11.98 2.22
N ALA A 118 10.60 -11.34 2.58
CA ALA A 118 11.93 -11.93 2.50
C ALA A 118 12.06 -13.21 3.35
N ASP A 119 11.51 -13.22 4.56
CA ASP A 119 11.45 -14.42 5.41
C ASP A 119 10.60 -15.52 4.77
N SER A 120 9.46 -15.15 4.17
CA SER A 120 8.59 -16.08 3.45
C SER A 120 9.28 -16.64 2.20
N GLU A 121 10.01 -15.81 1.45
CA GLU A 121 10.82 -16.22 0.31
C GLU A 121 11.94 -17.17 0.72
N ASN A 122 12.65 -16.88 1.81
CA ASN A 122 13.65 -17.78 2.38
C ASN A 122 13.03 -19.12 2.81
N GLN A 123 11.85 -19.09 3.42
CA GLN A 123 11.12 -20.31 3.79
C GLN A 123 10.68 -21.10 2.55
N ILE A 124 10.25 -20.42 1.49
CA ILE A 124 9.93 -21.05 0.20
C ILE A 124 11.20 -21.63 -0.43
N LEU A 125 12.33 -20.94 -0.41
CA LEU A 125 13.61 -21.44 -0.89
C LEU A 125 14.09 -22.65 -0.09
N GLU A 126 13.87 -22.68 1.22
CA GLU A 126 14.11 -23.86 2.03
C GLU A 126 13.18 -25.02 1.67
N LEU A 127 11.89 -24.76 1.49
CA LEU A 127 10.90 -25.76 1.09
C LEU A 127 11.13 -26.23 -0.34
N GLN A 128 11.61 -25.35 -1.23
CA GLN A 128 12.07 -25.68 -2.57
C GLN A 128 13.38 -26.45 -2.48
N ASN A 129 14.35 -26.14 -1.64
CA ASN A 129 15.55 -26.97 -1.51
C ASN A 129 15.22 -28.37 -0.95
N LYS A 130 14.31 -28.45 0.02
CA LYS A 130 13.73 -29.71 0.51
C LYS A 130 12.89 -30.42 -0.58
N GLY A 131 12.21 -29.64 -1.42
CA GLY A 131 11.29 -30.06 -2.48
C GLY A 131 11.91 -30.21 -3.87
N HIS A 132 13.13 -29.77 -4.12
CA HIS A 132 13.91 -29.84 -5.37
C HIS A 132 14.84 -31.06 -5.29
N HIS A 133 15.24 -31.43 -4.08
CA HIS A 133 15.62 -32.82 -3.77
C HIS A 133 14.47 -33.82 -3.98
N PHE A 134 13.21 -33.36 -3.94
CA PHE A 134 12.00 -34.17 -4.17
C PHE A 134 11.62 -34.14 -5.69
N GLY A 135 11.33 -32.98 -6.26
CA GLY A 135 10.75 -32.78 -7.59
C GLY A 135 11.66 -33.08 -8.79
N HIS A 136 12.99 -33.07 -8.64
CA HIS A 136 13.87 -33.46 -9.75
C HIS A 136 14.00 -34.98 -9.91
N CYS A 137 13.86 -35.76 -8.84
CA CYS A 137 13.83 -37.23 -8.93
C CYS A 137 12.54 -37.76 -9.57
N MET A 138 11.43 -37.03 -9.39
CA MET A 138 10.10 -37.50 -9.77
C MET A 138 9.58 -36.93 -11.09
N ASN A 139 10.47 -36.39 -11.94
CA ASN A 139 10.15 -36.15 -13.35
C ASN A 139 10.47 -37.38 -14.22
N PHE A 140 10.48 -38.58 -13.63
CA PHE A 140 10.82 -39.82 -14.31
C PHE A 140 9.61 -40.53 -14.94
N THR A 141 8.39 -40.36 -14.44
CA THR A 141 7.19 -40.93 -15.11
C THR A 141 6.88 -40.22 -16.44
N MET A 142 7.13 -38.90 -16.53
CA MET A 142 7.09 -38.18 -17.81
C MET A 142 8.33 -38.47 -18.67
N LYS A 143 9.52 -38.63 -18.09
CA LYS A 143 10.75 -38.96 -18.85
C LYS A 143 10.79 -40.40 -19.34
N ILE A 144 10.25 -41.43 -18.67
CA ILE A 144 10.20 -42.80 -19.23
C ILE A 144 9.31 -42.84 -20.47
N LEU A 145 8.18 -42.13 -20.45
CA LEU A 145 7.31 -41.98 -21.61
C LEU A 145 7.98 -41.15 -22.72
N ALA A 146 8.68 -40.07 -22.35
CA ALA A 146 9.42 -39.25 -23.32
C ALA A 146 10.66 -39.98 -23.88
N VAL A 147 11.39 -40.74 -23.07
CA VAL A 147 12.61 -41.50 -23.40
C VAL A 147 12.26 -42.76 -24.17
N SER A 148 11.11 -43.41 -23.94
CA SER A 148 10.67 -44.51 -24.82
C SER A 148 10.24 -44.01 -26.20
N VAL A 149 9.57 -42.84 -26.28
CA VAL A 149 9.25 -42.18 -27.56
C VAL A 149 10.51 -41.60 -28.23
N LEU A 150 11.44 -41.04 -27.44
CA LEU A 150 12.72 -40.50 -27.92
C LEU A 150 13.71 -41.61 -28.28
N LEU A 151 13.73 -42.78 -27.64
CA LEU A 151 14.58 -43.91 -28.06
C LEU A 151 14.10 -44.50 -29.37
N VAL A 152 12.78 -44.56 -29.59
CA VAL A 152 12.23 -44.98 -30.88
C VAL A 152 12.55 -43.94 -31.96
N ALA A 153 12.47 -42.64 -31.62
CA ALA A 153 12.86 -41.55 -32.51
C ALA A 153 14.39 -41.51 -32.75
N MET A 154 15.22 -41.81 -31.75
CA MET A 154 16.68 -41.81 -31.81
C MET A 154 17.23 -43.09 -32.45
N MET A 155 16.59 -44.26 -32.32
CA MET A 155 16.92 -45.43 -33.13
C MET A 155 16.50 -45.23 -34.58
N ALA A 156 15.40 -44.51 -34.83
CA ALA A 156 15.01 -44.09 -36.18
C ALA A 156 15.96 -43.03 -36.75
N LEU A 157 16.52 -42.15 -35.91
CA LEU A 157 17.52 -41.16 -36.29
C LEU A 157 18.91 -41.78 -36.43
N ALA A 158 19.32 -42.75 -35.62
CA ALA A 158 20.66 -43.36 -35.65
C ALA A 158 20.90 -44.27 -36.87
N LEU A 159 19.84 -44.62 -37.63
CA LEU A 159 19.99 -45.18 -38.98
C LEU A 159 20.35 -44.11 -40.03
N ALA A 160 20.37 -42.84 -39.64
CA ALA A 160 20.73 -41.70 -40.46
C ALA A 160 21.75 -40.84 -39.71
N THR A 161 23.01 -40.89 -40.17
CA THR A 161 24.14 -40.02 -39.81
C THR A 161 25.11 -40.56 -38.75
N GLU A 162 26.36 -40.72 -39.20
CA GLU A 162 27.57 -40.88 -38.41
C GLU A 162 27.98 -39.53 -37.79
N GLU A 163 28.73 -39.60 -36.69
CA GLU A 163 29.57 -38.58 -36.04
C GLU A 163 29.12 -38.14 -34.62
N GLU A 164 29.86 -38.66 -33.62
CA GLU A 164 29.87 -38.32 -32.18
C GLU A 164 30.42 -36.88 -31.97
N ASP A 165 30.10 -36.08 -30.96
CA ASP A 165 30.17 -36.36 -29.52
C ASP A 165 29.65 -35.16 -28.68
N GLY A 166 29.07 -35.44 -27.50
CA GLY A 166 29.79 -35.04 -26.28
C GLY A 166 29.14 -34.11 -25.23
N LEU A 167 28.23 -33.17 -25.51
CA LEU A 167 27.91 -32.12 -24.50
C LEU A 167 26.45 -31.70 -24.28
N GLU A 168 25.48 -32.05 -25.14
CA GLU A 168 24.08 -31.66 -24.92
C GLU A 168 23.31 -32.54 -23.90
N LEU A 169 23.84 -33.72 -23.54
CA LEU A 169 23.24 -34.62 -22.54
C LEU A 169 23.65 -34.27 -21.10
N ILE A 170 24.80 -33.61 -20.91
CA ILE A 170 25.44 -33.38 -19.60
C ILE A 170 24.71 -32.26 -18.79
N ALA A 171 23.99 -31.36 -19.46
CA ALA A 171 23.33 -30.20 -18.84
C ALA A 171 21.81 -30.33 -18.64
N ALA A 172 21.12 -31.31 -19.23
CA ALA A 172 19.65 -31.33 -19.24
C ALA A 172 18.98 -31.76 -17.91
N ILE A 173 19.74 -32.14 -16.88
CA ILE A 173 19.19 -32.52 -15.56
C ILE A 173 20.16 -32.15 -14.41
N GLN A 174 20.41 -30.87 -14.15
CA GLN A 174 20.99 -30.43 -12.86
C GLN A 174 19.97 -30.65 -11.71
N GLY A 175 19.73 -31.93 -11.41
CA GLY A 175 18.68 -32.40 -10.51
C GLY A 175 18.76 -33.86 -10.04
N GLY A 176 19.73 -34.64 -10.52
CA GLY A 176 19.95 -36.03 -10.08
C GLY A 176 18.95 -37.06 -10.62
N ASN A 177 19.37 -38.31 -10.66
CA ASN A 177 18.51 -39.47 -10.98
C ASN A 177 18.15 -40.21 -9.68
N LEU A 178 17.14 -41.09 -9.70
CA LEU A 178 16.98 -42.05 -8.59
C LEU A 178 18.30 -42.80 -8.39
N ALA A 179 18.68 -42.97 -7.14
CA ALA A 179 20.01 -43.46 -6.80
C ALA A 179 20.21 -44.91 -7.21
N SER A 180 21.39 -45.18 -7.76
CA SER A 180 21.96 -46.50 -7.96
C SER A 180 22.62 -47.01 -6.68
N VAL A 181 22.73 -48.34 -6.57
CA VAL A 181 23.35 -49.01 -5.42
C VAL A 181 24.42 -49.95 -5.95
N HIS A 182 25.68 -49.70 -5.60
CA HIS A 182 26.85 -50.39 -6.13
C HIS A 182 27.57 -51.27 -5.12
N ASN A 183 27.17 -51.23 -3.85
CA ASN A 183 27.70 -52.12 -2.82
C ASN A 183 26.78 -52.22 -1.60
N LYS A 184 27.10 -53.16 -0.70
CA LYS A 184 26.35 -53.36 0.54
C LYS A 184 26.37 -52.14 1.46
N GLY A 185 27.48 -51.42 1.53
CA GLY A 185 27.61 -50.22 2.38
C GLY A 185 26.61 -49.14 1.96
N GLU A 186 26.52 -48.85 0.67
CA GLU A 186 25.54 -47.93 0.10
C GLU A 186 24.10 -48.40 0.35
N ASN A 187 23.81 -49.68 0.15
CA ASN A 187 22.48 -50.24 0.43
C ASN A 187 22.07 -50.02 1.90
N ASP A 188 22.97 -50.31 2.84
CA ASP A 188 22.72 -50.15 4.27
C ASP A 188 22.54 -48.67 4.64
N GLN A 189 23.34 -47.77 4.04
CA GLN A 189 23.20 -46.33 4.20
C GLN A 189 21.87 -45.84 3.65
N PHE A 190 21.45 -46.30 2.47
CA PHE A 190 20.17 -45.94 1.86
C PHE A 190 19.00 -46.38 2.73
N TRP A 191 19.08 -47.58 3.33
CA TRP A 191 18.07 -48.07 4.26
C TRP A 191 17.97 -47.20 5.53
N ALA A 192 19.10 -46.74 6.04
CA ALA A 192 19.16 -45.83 7.18
C ALA A 192 18.61 -44.44 6.82
N LEU A 193 19.03 -43.86 5.68
CA LEU A 193 18.57 -42.57 5.16
C LEU A 193 17.06 -42.56 4.89
N ALA A 194 16.53 -43.68 4.40
CA ALA A 194 15.10 -43.91 4.20
C ALA A 194 14.29 -43.98 5.50
N LEU A 195 14.92 -43.83 6.68
CA LEU A 195 14.27 -44.01 7.98
C LEU A 195 13.56 -45.37 8.09
N LYS A 196 14.13 -46.40 7.46
CA LYS A 196 13.55 -47.76 7.38
C LYS A 196 12.15 -47.82 6.75
N LYS A 197 11.80 -46.84 5.90
CA LYS A 197 10.57 -46.85 5.10
C LYS A 197 10.82 -47.50 3.74
N THR A 198 9.79 -48.13 3.18
CA THR A 198 9.82 -48.59 1.78
C THR A 198 10.10 -47.40 0.88
N THR A 199 11.12 -47.50 0.03
CA THR A 199 11.65 -46.34 -0.68
C THR A 199 12.08 -46.71 -2.09
N TRP A 200 11.73 -45.91 -3.09
CA TRP A 200 12.15 -46.13 -4.48
C TRP A 200 13.65 -45.95 -4.67
N ILE A 201 14.24 -46.81 -5.50
CA ILE A 201 15.62 -46.73 -5.99
C ILE A 201 15.61 -46.75 -7.53
N GLY A 202 16.73 -46.40 -8.16
CA GLY A 202 16.79 -46.18 -9.60
C GLY A 202 16.85 -47.44 -10.46
N PHE A 203 16.40 -48.60 -9.98
CA PHE A 203 16.49 -49.86 -10.73
C PHE A 203 15.16 -50.17 -11.41
N SER A 204 15.17 -50.44 -12.71
CA SER A 204 13.96 -50.66 -13.52
C SER A 204 14.21 -51.67 -14.64
N ASP A 205 13.17 -52.42 -15.02
CA ASP A 205 13.15 -53.24 -16.24
C ASP A 205 11.98 -52.86 -17.19
N ALA A 206 11.34 -51.71 -16.97
CA ALA A 206 10.17 -51.24 -17.73
C ALA A 206 10.37 -51.15 -19.26
N GLN A 207 11.61 -51.01 -19.71
CA GLN A 207 11.97 -50.90 -21.12
C GLN A 207 12.08 -52.27 -21.79
N GLN A 208 12.50 -53.28 -21.02
CA GLN A 208 12.56 -54.66 -21.48
C GLN A 208 12.47 -55.60 -20.27
N GLU A 209 11.34 -56.30 -20.18
CA GLU A 209 11.07 -57.29 -19.13
C GLU A 209 12.27 -58.23 -18.91
N LYS A 210 12.62 -58.48 -17.64
CA LYS A 210 13.78 -59.26 -17.17
C LYS A 210 15.15 -58.63 -17.41
N HIS A 211 15.23 -57.43 -18.00
CA HIS A 211 16.48 -56.71 -18.24
C HIS A 211 16.52 -55.45 -17.37
N TRP A 212 17.03 -55.63 -16.15
CA TRP A 212 17.12 -54.57 -15.16
C TRP A 212 18.35 -53.68 -15.38
N PHE A 213 18.16 -52.37 -15.26
CA PHE A 213 19.23 -51.39 -15.34
C PHE A 213 18.99 -50.21 -14.41
N TRP A 214 20.08 -49.50 -14.10
CA TRP A 214 20.03 -48.25 -13.36
C TRP A 214 19.67 -47.11 -14.29
N ILE A 215 18.66 -46.32 -13.90
CA ILE A 215 18.16 -45.21 -14.73
C ILE A 215 19.16 -44.08 -14.89
N ASP A 216 20.21 -44.06 -14.06
CA ASP A 216 21.33 -43.14 -14.16
C ASP A 216 22.44 -43.61 -15.12
N GLY A 217 22.26 -44.77 -15.76
CA GLY A 217 23.21 -45.35 -16.72
C GLY A 217 24.41 -46.05 -16.08
N THR A 218 24.50 -46.09 -14.75
CA THR A 218 25.59 -46.77 -14.06
C THR A 218 25.53 -48.29 -14.26
N ALA A 219 26.68 -48.95 -14.16
CA ALA A 219 26.77 -50.38 -14.37
C ALA A 219 26.02 -51.18 -13.29
N PHE A 220 25.24 -52.18 -13.70
CA PHE A 220 24.63 -53.14 -12.78
C PHE A 220 25.69 -54.14 -12.27
N ASN A 221 26.34 -53.78 -11.17
CA ASN A 221 27.45 -54.53 -10.56
C ASN A 221 27.14 -55.11 -9.16
N TYR A 222 25.97 -54.78 -8.61
CA TYR A 222 25.57 -55.19 -7.27
C TYR A 222 24.08 -55.52 -7.27
N LYS A 223 23.71 -56.57 -6.53
CA LYS A 223 22.31 -56.98 -6.36
C LYS A 223 22.01 -57.28 -4.90
N ASN A 224 20.82 -56.88 -4.46
CA ASN A 224 20.34 -57.17 -3.12
C ASN A 224 18.83 -57.46 -3.09
N TRP A 225 18.34 -58.22 -4.07
CA TRP A 225 16.96 -58.69 -4.10
C TRP A 225 16.60 -59.49 -2.85
N CYS A 226 15.40 -59.23 -2.30
CA CYS A 226 14.85 -60.07 -1.25
C CYS A 226 14.57 -61.49 -1.78
N SER A 227 14.45 -62.45 -0.86
CA SER A 227 14.15 -63.84 -1.21
C SER A 227 12.84 -63.91 -2.02
N GLY A 228 12.92 -64.44 -3.24
CA GLY A 228 11.78 -64.57 -4.15
C GLY A 228 11.46 -63.29 -4.95
N GLN A 229 12.41 -62.37 -5.08
CA GLN A 229 12.31 -61.18 -5.93
C GLN A 229 13.41 -61.17 -7.00
N PRO A 230 13.20 -60.47 -8.14
CA PRO A 230 11.93 -59.87 -8.56
C PRO A 230 10.92 -60.97 -8.97
N ASN A 231 9.63 -60.80 -8.69
CA ASN A 231 8.58 -61.80 -8.98
C ASN A 231 7.59 -61.38 -10.08
N ASN A 232 7.72 -60.15 -10.56
CA ASN A 232 6.86 -59.48 -11.51
C ASN A 232 5.37 -59.69 -11.20
N GLY A 233 4.93 -59.25 -10.03
CA GLY A 233 3.54 -59.37 -9.59
C GLY A 233 2.55 -58.88 -10.64
N ARG A 234 1.61 -59.76 -11.01
CA ARG A 234 0.58 -59.50 -12.04
C ARG A 234 1.15 -59.09 -13.42
N ASN A 235 2.42 -59.41 -13.70
CA ASN A 235 3.15 -59.02 -14.91
C ASN A 235 3.18 -57.49 -15.12
N SER A 236 3.41 -56.71 -14.06
CA SER A 236 3.35 -55.24 -14.13
C SER A 236 4.19 -54.53 -13.06
N GLU A 237 5.15 -55.23 -12.47
CA GLU A 237 6.06 -54.70 -11.45
C GLU A 237 7.44 -54.48 -12.08
N HIS A 238 7.69 -53.25 -12.53
CA HIS A 238 8.87 -52.92 -13.33
C HIS A 238 9.86 -51.96 -12.66
N CYS A 239 9.60 -51.58 -11.41
CA CYS A 239 10.40 -50.62 -10.66
C CYS A 239 10.82 -51.18 -9.31
N ALA A 240 12.06 -50.96 -8.88
CA ALA A 240 12.56 -51.49 -7.62
C ALA A 240 12.36 -50.54 -6.42
N VAL A 241 12.02 -51.13 -5.27
CA VAL A 241 11.99 -50.46 -3.96
C VAL A 241 12.94 -51.15 -3.00
N LEU A 242 13.57 -50.36 -2.13
CA LEU A 242 14.23 -50.83 -0.93
C LEU A 242 13.19 -51.12 0.15
N TRP A 243 13.09 -52.38 0.57
CA TRP A 243 12.15 -52.88 1.57
C TRP A 243 12.87 -53.77 2.59
N LYS A 244 12.80 -53.41 3.87
CA LYS A 244 13.47 -54.13 4.97
C LYS A 244 14.97 -54.40 4.72
N GLY A 245 15.64 -53.51 3.99
CA GLY A 245 17.08 -53.59 3.69
C GLY A 245 17.45 -54.44 2.47
N CYS A 246 16.50 -55.00 1.73
CA CYS A 246 16.70 -55.67 0.43
C CYS A 246 15.70 -55.13 -0.60
N TRP A 247 15.75 -55.59 -1.86
CA TRP A 247 14.97 -55.02 -2.95
C TRP A 247 13.73 -55.87 -3.30
N HIS A 248 12.65 -55.18 -3.66
CA HIS A 248 11.42 -55.74 -4.22
C HIS A 248 11.11 -55.04 -5.54
N ASP A 249 10.56 -55.74 -6.51
CA ASP A 249 9.93 -55.11 -7.66
C ASP A 249 8.51 -54.67 -7.29
N TYR A 250 8.05 -53.59 -7.93
CA TYR A 250 6.78 -52.96 -7.62
C TYR A 250 6.23 -52.20 -8.82
N HIS A 251 4.91 -51.95 -8.80
CA HIS A 251 4.25 -51.15 -9.83
C HIS A 251 4.75 -49.69 -9.81
N CYS A 252 5.36 -49.25 -10.91
CA CYS A 252 5.97 -47.92 -11.03
C CYS A 252 5.02 -46.74 -10.75
N VAL A 253 3.72 -46.93 -10.94
CA VAL A 253 2.68 -45.90 -10.75
C VAL A 253 2.28 -45.70 -9.28
N HIS A 254 2.91 -46.39 -8.32
CA HIS A 254 2.54 -46.26 -6.92
C HIS A 254 3.18 -45.02 -6.25
N HIS A 255 2.40 -43.95 -6.14
CA HIS A 255 2.89 -42.62 -5.73
C HIS A 255 3.13 -42.42 -4.21
N ARG A 256 3.02 -43.45 -3.36
CA ARG A 256 3.04 -43.26 -1.89
C ARG A 256 4.37 -43.53 -1.20
N PHE A 257 5.38 -44.04 -1.91
CA PHE A 257 6.68 -44.31 -1.29
C PHE A 257 7.64 -43.12 -1.46
N PRO A 258 8.44 -42.79 -0.44
CA PRO A 258 9.58 -41.90 -0.60
C PRO A 258 10.61 -42.47 -1.59
N TYR A 259 11.62 -41.69 -1.94
CA TYR A 259 12.67 -42.07 -2.90
C TYR A 259 14.03 -41.51 -2.50
N ILE A 260 15.11 -42.11 -3.02
CA ILE A 260 16.49 -41.66 -2.83
C ILE A 260 17.05 -41.21 -4.18
N CYS A 261 17.71 -40.05 -4.20
CA CYS A 261 18.33 -39.48 -5.40
C CYS A 261 19.86 -39.54 -5.31
N GLY A 262 20.51 -39.87 -6.42
CA GLY A 262 21.96 -39.81 -6.60
C GLY A 262 22.35 -38.54 -7.38
N ARG A 263 23.47 -37.93 -7.01
CA ARG A 263 24.11 -36.89 -7.83
C ARG A 263 25.16 -37.54 -8.72
N ALA A 264 25.28 -37.09 -9.96
CA ALA A 264 26.41 -37.47 -10.80
C ALA A 264 27.73 -37.02 -10.14
N PRO A 265 28.81 -37.81 -10.23
CA PRO A 265 30.14 -37.38 -9.82
C PRO A 265 30.52 -36.10 -10.58
N GLN A 266 31.08 -35.12 -9.86
CA GLN A 266 31.62 -33.88 -10.45
C GLN A 266 32.95 -34.12 -11.15
#